data_AF-R7UKU1-F1
#
_entry.id   AF-R7UKU1-F1
#
_cell.length_a   1.000
_cell.length_b   1.000
_cell.length_c   1.000
_cell.angle_alpha   90.00
_cell.angle_beta   90.00
_cell.angle_gamma   90.00
#
_symmetry.space_group_name_H-M   'P 1'
#
loop_
_entity.id
_entity.type
_entity.pdbx_description
1 polymer ?
#
loop_
_entity_poly.entity_id
_entity_poly.type
_entity_poly.pdbx_seq_one_letter_code
_entity_poly.pdbx_strand_id
1 'polypeptide(L)'
;MRVSCLICTEQFNSHRDVAATQCGHVFHQECLLNWFRQSPTCPQCRERIQHKKIIKKLFFTQNEDDDDDRAADSQLAGQLETTQERLQEKVKKLTEQEVRNAALEAENLRLAEKYRSLEGKYQQESSACRMLKKNLQVQQ
;
A
#
# COMPACT_ATOMS: atom_id res chain seq x y z
N MET A 1 -29.57 -21.10 -0.78
CA MET A 1 -28.86 -22.22 -1.43
C MET A 1 -27.38 -21.88 -1.44
N ARG A 2 -26.49 -22.67 -0.81
CA ARG A 2 -25.04 -22.39 -0.85
C ARG A 2 -24.43 -23.06 -2.07
N VAL A 3 -24.00 -22.27 -3.04
CA VAL A 3 -23.31 -22.77 -4.24
C VAL A 3 -21.80 -22.76 -3.96
N SER A 4 -21.12 -23.88 -4.20
CA SER A 4 -19.68 -24.03 -3.95
C SER A 4 -18.96 -24.65 -5.15
N CYS A 5 -17.66 -24.40 -5.24
CA CYS A 5 -16.82 -24.99 -6.28
C CYS A 5 -16.54 -26.46 -5.94
N LEU A 6 -16.93 -27.41 -6.79
CA LEU A 6 -16.68 -28.85 -6.52
C LEU A 6 -15.21 -29.26 -6.63
N ILE A 7 -14.32 -28.40 -7.14
CA ILE A 7 -12.88 -28.68 -7.24
C ILE A 7 -12.17 -28.38 -5.90
N CYS A 8 -12.43 -27.21 -5.31
CA CYS A 8 -11.79 -26.80 -4.05
C CYS A 8 -12.71 -26.88 -2.83
N THR A 9 -14.00 -27.16 -3.02
CA THR A 9 -15.05 -27.24 -2.00
C THR A 9 -15.37 -25.94 -1.25
N GLU A 10 -14.78 -24.82 -1.66
CA GLU A 10 -15.03 -23.49 -1.09
C GLU A 10 -16.28 -22.82 -1.70
N GLN A 11 -16.92 -21.93 -0.93
CA GLN A 11 -18.05 -21.13 -1.38
C GLN A 11 -17.58 -20.02 -2.33
N PHE A 12 -18.42 -19.67 -3.30
CA PHE A 12 -18.19 -18.50 -4.15
C PHE A 12 -18.35 -17.23 -3.32
N ASN A 13 -17.23 -16.54 -3.06
CA ASN A 13 -17.19 -15.35 -2.20
C ASN A 13 -17.29 -14.03 -2.99
N SER A 14 -17.21 -14.10 -4.33
CA SER A 14 -17.28 -12.96 -5.22
C SER A 14 -17.91 -13.39 -6.55
N HIS A 15 -18.67 -12.52 -7.21
CA HIS A 15 -19.12 -12.80 -8.57
C HIS A 15 -17.97 -12.84 -9.58
N ARG A 16 -16.77 -12.36 -9.21
CA ARG A 16 -15.67 -12.11 -10.17
C ARG A 16 -14.73 -13.28 -10.40
N ASP A 17 -14.88 -14.38 -9.67
CA ASP A 17 -14.03 -15.56 -9.80
C ASP A 17 -14.78 -16.79 -10.33
N VAL A 18 -16.03 -16.64 -10.79
CA VAL A 18 -16.88 -17.75 -11.23
C VAL A 18 -16.79 -17.97 -12.74
N ALA A 19 -16.63 -19.22 -13.18
CA ALA A 19 -16.60 -19.62 -14.59
C ALA A 19 -17.50 -20.84 -14.86
N ALA A 20 -18.13 -20.85 -16.03
CA ALA A 20 -18.96 -21.96 -16.50
C ALA A 20 -18.36 -22.68 -17.71
N THR A 21 -18.59 -23.99 -17.73
CA THR A 21 -18.33 -24.85 -18.89
C THR A 21 -19.52 -24.83 -19.85
N GLN A 22 -19.31 -25.26 -21.10
CA GLN A 22 -20.37 -25.33 -22.11
C GLN A 22 -21.55 -26.26 -21.74
N CYS A 23 -21.36 -27.16 -20.77
CA CYS A 23 -22.39 -28.02 -20.23
C CYS A 23 -23.16 -27.40 -19.04
N GLY A 24 -22.84 -26.16 -18.65
CA GLY A 24 -23.54 -25.40 -17.62
C GLY A 24 -22.99 -25.54 -16.20
N HIS A 25 -22.04 -26.44 -15.94
CA HIS A 25 -21.43 -26.58 -14.61
C HIS A 25 -20.44 -25.46 -14.30
N VAL A 26 -20.44 -25.04 -13.04
CA VAL A 26 -19.79 -23.81 -12.54
C VAL A 26 -18.70 -24.12 -11.53
N PHE A 27 -17.57 -23.42 -11.61
CA PHE A 27 -16.40 -23.57 -10.74
C PHE A 27 -15.69 -22.22 -10.59
N HIS A 28 -14.72 -22.11 -9.67
CA HIS A 28 -13.81 -20.97 -9.72
C HIS A 28 -13.02 -20.99 -11.02
N GLN A 29 -12.78 -19.83 -11.63
CA GLN A 29 -12.08 -19.68 -12.90
C GLN A 29 -10.70 -20.33 -12.84
N GLU A 30 -9.96 -20.10 -11.76
CA GLU A 30 -8.63 -20.68 -11.58
C GLU A 30 -8.69 -22.20 -11.43
N CYS A 31 -9.61 -22.71 -10.61
CA CYS A 31 -9.81 -24.14 -10.45
C CYS A 31 -10.14 -24.82 -11.80
N LEU A 32 -11.07 -24.24 -12.56
CA LEU A 32 -11.47 -24.78 -13.86
C LEU A 32 -10.32 -24.75 -14.88
N LEU A 33 -9.57 -23.64 -14.95
CA LEU A 33 -8.44 -23.53 -15.88
C LEU A 33 -7.30 -24.49 -15.52
N ASN A 34 -7.02 -24.67 -14.22
CA ASN A 34 -6.01 -25.61 -13.76
C ASN A 34 -6.42 -27.07 -14.03
N TRP A 35 -7.70 -27.40 -13.84
CA TRP A 35 -8.23 -28.71 -14.20
C TRP A 35 -8.16 -28.93 -15.72
N PHE A 36 -8.58 -27.96 -16.51
CA PHE A 36 -8.61 -28.04 -17.98
C PHE A 36 -7.23 -28.34 -18.59
N ARG A 37 -6.15 -27.79 -18.01
CA ARG A 37 -4.76 -28.07 -18.43
C ARG A 37 -4.38 -29.55 -18.28
N GLN A 38 -4.98 -30.25 -17.32
CA GLN A 38 -4.70 -31.65 -17.03
C GLN A 38 -5.69 -32.58 -17.73
N SER A 39 -6.98 -32.25 -17.68
CA SER A 39 -8.07 -32.99 -18.31
C SER A 39 -9.07 -32.03 -18.95
N PRO A 40 -9.20 -31.98 -20.29
CA PRO A 40 -10.13 -31.08 -20.98
C PRO A 40 -11.58 -31.61 -20.93
N THR A 41 -12.05 -31.96 -19.74
CA THR A 41 -13.38 -32.52 -19.44
C THR A 41 -13.98 -31.85 -18.22
N CYS A 42 -15.30 -31.71 -18.17
CA CYS A 42 -16.01 -31.20 -17.00
C CYS A 42 -15.75 -32.10 -15.78
N PRO A 43 -15.31 -31.55 -14.63
CA PRO A 43 -15.13 -32.33 -13.40
C PRO A 43 -16.40 -33.04 -12.93
N GLN A 44 -17.58 -32.50 -13.26
CA GLN A 44 -18.87 -33.01 -12.78
C GLN A 44 -19.51 -34.03 -13.74
N CYS A 45 -19.70 -33.67 -15.01
CA CYS A 45 -20.38 -34.53 -15.99
C CYS A 45 -19.45 -35.22 -17.00
N ARG A 46 -18.14 -34.96 -16.94
CA ARG A 46 -17.10 -35.52 -17.83
C ARG A 46 -17.21 -35.15 -19.31
N GLU A 47 -18.14 -34.27 -19.68
CA GLU A 47 -18.26 -33.77 -21.04
C GLU A 47 -17.02 -32.98 -21.47
N ARG A 48 -16.60 -33.12 -22.74
CA ARG A 48 -15.40 -32.47 -23.25
C ARG A 48 -15.56 -30.95 -23.25
N ILE A 49 -14.62 -30.25 -22.65
CA ILE A 49 -14.58 -28.79 -22.62
C ILE A 49 -13.80 -28.28 -23.83
N GLN A 50 -14.29 -27.22 -24.47
CA GLN A 50 -13.51 -26.43 -25.42
C GLN A 50 -13.09 -25.13 -24.75
N HIS A 51 -11.79 -24.79 -24.77
CA HIS A 51 -11.28 -23.59 -24.09
C HIS A 51 -11.99 -22.30 -24.55
N LYS A 52 -12.32 -22.18 -25.84
CA LYS A 52 -13.06 -21.04 -26.42
C LYS A 52 -14.52 -20.96 -25.97
N LYS A 53 -15.06 -22.03 -25.38
CA LYS A 53 -16.45 -22.14 -24.90
C LYS A 53 -16.56 -22.03 -23.38
N ILE A 54 -15.44 -21.77 -22.68
CA ILE A 54 -15.47 -21.46 -21.26
C ILE A 54 -15.95 -20.01 -21.10
N ILE A 55 -17.06 -19.83 -20.40
CA ILE A 55 -17.57 -18.51 -20.05
C ILE A 55 -16.86 -18.09 -18.78
N LYS A 56 -15.96 -17.11 -18.91
CA LYS A 56 -15.17 -16.56 -17.80
C LYS A 56 -15.91 -15.38 -17.19
N LYS A 57 -15.79 -15.21 -15.86
CA LYS A 57 -16.34 -14.08 -15.11
C LYS A 57 -17.86 -13.93 -15.32
N LEU A 58 -18.61 -14.82 -14.68
CA LEU A 58 -20.07 -14.72 -14.68
C LEU A 58 -20.53 -13.55 -13.81
N PHE A 59 -21.25 -12.59 -14.40
CA PHE A 59 -21.86 -11.50 -13.67
C PHE A 59 -23.31 -11.85 -13.37
N PHE A 60 -23.63 -11.99 -12.08
CA PHE A 60 -24.99 -12.20 -11.62
C PHE A 60 -25.60 -10.84 -11.30
N THR A 61 -26.72 -10.51 -11.93
CA THR A 61 -27.52 -9.36 -11.51
C THR A 61 -28.30 -9.80 -10.27
N GLN A 62 -27.82 -9.41 -9.10
CA GLN A 62 -28.56 -9.58 -7.86
C GLN A 62 -29.62 -8.45 -7.83
N ASN A 63 -30.89 -8.81 -7.82
CA ASN A 63 -31.95 -7.83 -7.61
C ASN A 63 -31.87 -7.39 -6.15
N GLU A 64 -31.80 -6.09 -5.89
CA GLU A 64 -31.62 -5.48 -4.56
C GLU A 64 -32.84 -5.67 -3.62
N ASP A 65 -33.83 -6.48 -4.01
CA ASP A 65 -35.07 -6.73 -3.27
C ASP A 65 -35.01 -7.94 -2.31
N ASP A 66 -33.88 -8.65 -2.22
CA ASP A 66 -33.67 -9.68 -1.20
C ASP A 66 -33.00 -9.05 0.05
N ASP A 67 -33.83 -8.76 1.05
CA ASP A 67 -33.49 -8.21 2.38
C ASP A 67 -32.42 -9.05 3.16
N ASP A 68 -31.13 -8.96 2.79
CA ASP A 68 -30.00 -9.43 3.63
C ASP A 68 -28.71 -8.57 3.55
N ASP A 69 -28.73 -7.39 2.93
CA ASP A 69 -27.52 -6.54 2.74
C ASP A 69 -27.46 -5.26 3.62
N ARG A 70 -28.38 -5.07 4.58
CA ARG A 70 -28.28 -3.91 5.51
C ARG A 70 -27.08 -3.95 6.45
N ALA A 71 -26.45 -5.12 6.64
CA ALA A 71 -25.29 -5.27 7.51
C ALA A 71 -23.96 -4.85 6.84
N ALA A 72 -23.80 -5.09 5.53
CA ALA A 72 -22.57 -4.77 4.81
C ALA A 72 -22.37 -3.25 4.64
N ASP A 73 -23.44 -2.51 4.33
CA ASP A 73 -23.41 -1.05 4.19
C ASP A 73 -23.14 -0.33 5.52
N SER A 74 -23.71 -0.82 6.62
CA SER A 74 -23.43 -0.28 7.96
C SER A 74 -21.99 -0.54 8.40
N GLN A 75 -21.42 -1.69 8.03
CA GLN A 75 -20.04 -2.01 8.36
C GLN A 75 -19.05 -1.17 7.53
N LEU A 76 -19.34 -0.95 6.26
CA LEU A 76 -18.50 -0.12 5.38
C LEU A 76 -18.54 1.36 5.82
N ALA A 77 -19.70 1.88 6.20
CA ALA A 77 -19.84 3.24 6.73
C ALA A 77 -19.00 3.44 8.01
N GLY A 78 -19.06 2.49 8.96
CA GLY A 78 -18.24 2.55 10.18
C GLY A 78 -16.74 2.41 9.92
N GLN A 79 -16.34 1.58 8.95
CA GLN A 79 -14.94 1.51 8.50
C GLN A 79 -14.48 2.81 7.84
N LEU A 80 -15.33 3.46 7.05
CA LEU A 80 -15.02 4.74 6.43
C LEU A 80 -14.84 5.85 7.48
N GLU A 81 -15.74 5.92 8.47
CA GLU A 81 -15.67 6.92 9.54
C GLU A 81 -14.40 6.76 10.39
N THR A 82 -14.12 5.54 10.87
CA THR A 82 -12.91 5.26 11.67
C THR A 82 -11.62 5.46 10.88
N THR A 83 -11.60 5.13 9.58
CA THR A 83 -10.43 5.40 8.72
C THR A 83 -10.23 6.88 8.47
N GLN A 84 -11.32 7.64 8.33
CA GLN A 84 -11.29 9.09 8.15
C GLN A 84 -10.77 9.81 9.40
N GLU A 85 -11.21 9.43 10.60
CA GLU A 85 -10.67 9.97 11.86
C GLU A 85 -9.17 9.71 12.00
N ARG A 86 -8.74 8.47 11.74
CA ARG A 86 -7.31 8.11 11.78
C ARG A 86 -6.49 8.87 10.75
N LEU A 87 -7.05 9.13 9.57
CA LEU A 87 -6.42 9.94 8.54
C LEU A 87 -6.28 11.39 9.00
N GLN A 88 -7.33 11.97 9.57
CA GLN A 88 -7.30 13.34 10.11
C GLN A 88 -6.25 13.49 11.22
N GLU A 89 -6.14 12.52 12.12
CA GLU A 89 -5.11 12.54 13.17
C GLU A 89 -3.69 12.48 12.57
N LYS A 90 -3.47 11.63 11.55
CA LYS A 90 -2.19 11.56 10.83
C LYS A 90 -1.86 12.87 10.12
N VAL A 91 -2.82 13.50 9.46
CA VAL A 91 -2.64 14.80 8.79
C VAL A 91 -2.24 15.85 9.82
N LYS A 92 -2.92 15.92 10.96
CA LYS A 92 -2.55 16.84 12.05
C LYS A 92 -1.11 16.61 12.52
N LYS A 93 -0.74 15.36 12.82
CA LYS A 93 0.64 15.01 13.23
C LYS A 93 1.68 15.39 12.18
N LEU A 94 1.40 15.17 10.89
CA LEU A 94 2.28 15.55 9.79
C LEU A 94 2.46 17.08 9.72
N THR A 95 1.38 17.86 9.78
CA THR A 95 1.48 19.33 9.77
C THR A 95 2.30 19.87 10.95
N GLU A 96 2.13 19.31 12.16
CA GLU A 96 2.96 19.68 13.31
C GLU A 96 4.44 19.31 13.12
N GLN A 97 4.72 18.16 12.48
CA GLN A 97 6.09 17.76 12.14
C GLN A 97 6.71 18.66 11.08
N GLU A 98 5.95 19.06 10.05
CA GLU A 98 6.41 19.99 9.02
C GLU A 98 6.83 21.34 9.62
N VAL A 99 6.02 21.89 10.52
CA VAL A 99 6.35 23.14 11.23
C VAL A 99 7.61 22.97 12.10
N ARG A 100 7.74 21.86 12.82
CA ARG A 100 8.94 21.56 13.61
C ARG A 100 10.19 21.42 12.73
N ASN A 101 10.09 20.75 11.59
CA ASN A 101 11.20 20.58 10.67
C ASN A 101 11.66 21.93 10.11
N ALA A 102 10.73 22.78 9.69
CA ALA A 102 11.05 24.14 9.23
C ALA A 102 11.76 24.97 10.32
N ALA A 103 11.34 24.85 11.57
CA ALA A 103 12.00 25.53 12.70
C ALA A 103 13.43 25.01 12.94
N LEU A 104 13.64 23.69 12.86
CA LEU A 104 14.96 23.07 12.99
C LEU A 104 15.88 23.45 11.83
N GLU A 105 15.36 23.54 10.60
CA GLU A 105 16.11 24.00 9.43
C GLU A 105 16.59 25.46 9.60
N ALA A 106 15.73 26.33 10.12
CA ALA A 106 16.10 27.72 10.40
C ALA A 106 17.20 27.82 11.48
N GLU A 107 17.10 27.04 12.56
CA GLU A 107 18.14 27.02 13.61
C GLU A 107 19.45 26.42 13.09
N ASN A 108 19.40 25.37 12.26
CA ASN A 108 20.59 24.80 11.62
C ASN A 108 21.31 25.83 10.76
N LEU A 109 20.57 26.64 9.99
CA LEU A 109 21.15 27.71 9.18
C LEU A 109 21.84 28.76 10.06
N ARG A 110 21.16 29.21 11.11
CA ARG A 110 21.70 30.17 12.09
C ARG A 110 22.97 29.64 12.78
N LEU A 111 22.96 28.38 13.20
CA LEU A 111 24.12 27.74 13.82
C LEU A 111 25.28 27.61 12.82
N ALA A 112 25.02 27.30 11.56
CA ALA A 112 26.04 27.23 10.52
C ALA A 112 26.73 28.59 10.29
N GLU A 113 25.97 29.69 10.31
CA GLU A 113 26.53 31.04 10.24
C GLU A 113 27.40 31.37 11.45
N LYS A 114 26.92 31.04 12.65
CA LYS A 114 27.68 31.24 13.90
C LYS A 114 28.98 30.44 13.90
N TYR A 115 28.92 29.18 13.48
CA TYR A 115 30.09 28.32 13.36
C TYR A 115 31.11 28.91 12.38
N ARG A 116 30.67 29.36 11.20
CA ARG A 116 31.53 30.01 10.20
C ARG A 116 32.22 31.26 10.76
N SER A 117 31.51 32.08 11.53
CA SER A 117 32.06 33.27 12.18
C SER A 117 33.13 32.91 13.22
N LEU A 118 32.85 31.94 14.09
CA LEU A 118 33.79 31.47 15.11
C LEU A 118 35.03 30.83 14.48
N GLU A 119 34.85 30.03 13.44
CA GLU A 119 35.94 29.41 12.69
C GLU A 119 36.84 30.47 12.05
N GLY A 120 36.26 31.52 11.47
CA GLY A 120 37.03 32.66 10.95
C GLY A 120 37.86 33.36 12.03
N LYS A 121 37.28 33.61 13.21
CA LYS A 121 38.01 34.19 14.36
C LYS A 121 39.13 33.28 14.83
N TYR A 122 38.86 31.99 14.96
CA TYR A 122 39.85 30.99 15.35
C TYR A 122 41.02 30.94 14.37
N GLN A 123 40.75 30.95 13.07
CA GLN A 123 41.80 30.97 12.05
C GLN A 123 42.66 32.25 12.10
N GLN A 124 42.03 33.41 12.30
CA GLN A 124 42.74 34.68 12.48
C GLN A 124 43.65 34.64 13.71
N GLU A 125 43.12 34.24 14.86
CA GLU A 125 43.87 34.19 16.11
C GLU A 125 44.99 33.14 16.08
N SER A 126 44.72 31.98 15.48
CA SER A 126 45.72 30.94 15.19
C SER A 126 46.83 31.42 14.26
N SER A 127 46.51 32.26 13.27
CA SER A 127 47.51 32.88 12.39
C SER A 127 48.36 33.92 13.12
N ALA A 128 47.75 34.75 13.98
CA ALA A 128 48.45 35.75 14.79
C ALA A 128 49.41 35.10 15.77
N CYS A 129 48.98 34.05 16.49
CA CYS A 129 49.84 33.26 17.38
C CYS A 129 51.03 32.63 16.62
N ARG A 130 50.80 32.11 15.40
CA ARG A 130 51.88 31.58 14.56
C ARG A 130 52.89 32.64 14.14
N MET A 131 52.43 33.84 13.78
CA MET A 131 53.30 34.96 13.41
C MET A 131 54.13 35.45 14.60
N LEU A 132 53.50 35.63 15.77
CA LEU A 132 54.20 36.00 17.02
C LEU A 132 55.27 34.98 17.38
N LYS A 133 54.96 33.69 17.28
CA LYS A 133 55.91 32.61 17.56
C LYS A 133 57.12 32.63 16.62
N LYS A 134 56.92 32.93 15.34
CA LYS A 134 58.02 33.12 14.37
C LYS A 134 58.88 34.33 14.70
N ASN A 135 58.28 35.47 15.06
CA ASN A 135 59.03 36.68 15.40
C ASN A 135 59.90 36.48 16.66
N LEU A 136 59.39 35.74 17.66
CA LEU A 136 60.15 35.39 18.87
C LEU A 136 61.34 34.45 18.58
N GLN A 137 61.25 33.60 17.56
CA GLN A 137 62.36 32.72 17.15
C GLN A 137 63.46 33.44 16.36
N VAL A 138 63.19 34.63 15.81
CA VAL A 138 64.16 35.43 15.03
C VAL A 138 64.96 36.38 15.93
N GLN A 139 64.55 36.58 17.18
CA GLN A 139 65.24 37.43 18.16
C GLN A 139 66.21 36.68 19.10
N GLN A 140 66.48 35.39 18.84
CA GLN A 140 67.53 34.60 19.50
C GLN A 140 68.56 34.17 18.46
#